data_AF-A0A3B8KTL7-F1
#
_entry.id   AF-A0A3B8KTL7-F1
#
_cell.length_a   1.000
_cell.length_b   1.000
_cell.length_c   1.000
_cell.angle_alpha   90.00
_cell.angle_beta   90.00
_cell.angle_gamma   90.00
#
_symmetry.space_group_name_H-M   'P 1'
#
loop_
_entity.id
_entity.type
_entity.pdbx_description
1 polymer ?
#
loop_
_entity_poly.entity_id
_entity_poly.type
_entity_poly.pdbx_seq_one_letter_code
_entity_poly.pdbx_strand_id
1 'polypeptide(L)'
;MNKSGVSAFFMVAASLFLLLSNPLPARATVQVLSVPGHPVYLVLDIKDGIIDTAFLRSPAGLQKLLPLEGLTPAGEKVYRFHADEDFARDLIWILSFTEPSGRSKGIQLWIGALGGEKKAWVDICPLERTYWDAIPFKLNLPEGVALYISPSLPQYEDLPRLSGNSVLTFVYTISLTSGGFRFVPAPEVYKQLQRITEIVWGGETLPYKKKAYEHLMDEFARLSLGSNPSTAAIRNFAWNRILYLQWE
;
A
#
# COMPACT_ATOMS: atom_id res chain seq x y z
N MET A 1 -24.01 -27.90 57.88
CA MET A 1 -23.57 -27.23 56.63
C MET A 1 -22.09 -26.90 56.73
N ASN A 2 -21.29 -27.45 55.81
CA ASN A 2 -19.83 -27.54 55.88
C ASN A 2 -19.17 -26.17 55.64
N LYS A 3 -18.67 -25.52 56.71
CA LYS A 3 -17.99 -24.20 56.62
C LYS A 3 -16.67 -24.25 55.84
N SER A 4 -16.06 -25.43 55.67
CA SER A 4 -14.78 -25.60 54.95
C SER A 4 -14.89 -25.48 53.43
N GLY A 5 -16.03 -25.88 52.84
CA GLY A 5 -16.23 -25.84 51.38
C GLY A 5 -16.37 -24.42 50.81
N VAL A 6 -16.94 -23.50 51.60
CA VAL A 6 -17.11 -22.10 51.20
C VAL A 6 -15.77 -21.38 51.15
N SER A 7 -14.89 -21.62 52.13
CA SER A 7 -13.54 -21.01 52.16
C SER A 7 -12.66 -21.48 51.02
N ALA A 8 -12.72 -22.77 50.65
CA ALA A 8 -11.97 -23.30 49.53
C ALA A 8 -12.44 -22.70 48.19
N PHE A 9 -13.75 -22.51 48.03
CA PHE A 9 -14.32 -21.92 46.81
C PHE A 9 -13.91 -20.45 46.63
N PHE A 10 -13.93 -19.64 47.69
CA PHE A 10 -13.47 -18.25 47.64
C PHE A 10 -11.97 -18.14 47.35
N MET A 11 -11.16 -19.05 47.88
CA MET A 11 -9.72 -19.06 47.67
C MET A 11 -9.35 -19.45 46.23
N VAL A 12 -10.09 -20.40 45.64
CA VAL A 12 -9.95 -20.77 44.22
C VAL A 12 -10.45 -19.65 43.30
N ALA A 13 -11.59 -19.04 43.63
CA ALA A 13 -12.11 -17.91 42.86
C ALA A 13 -11.18 -16.70 42.89
N ALA A 14 -10.59 -16.37 44.04
CA ALA A 14 -9.61 -15.29 44.17
C ALA A 14 -8.32 -15.59 43.42
N SER A 15 -7.85 -16.84 43.44
CA SER A 15 -6.67 -17.28 42.68
C SER A 15 -6.91 -17.22 41.17
N LEU A 16 -8.10 -17.60 40.71
CA LEU A 16 -8.50 -17.51 39.31
C LEU A 16 -8.65 -16.05 38.87
N PHE A 17 -9.20 -15.19 39.73
CA PHE A 17 -9.30 -13.76 39.46
C PHE A 17 -7.92 -13.14 39.34
N LEU A 18 -6.97 -13.45 40.22
CA LEU A 18 -5.59 -12.96 40.14
C LEU A 18 -4.83 -13.47 38.91
N LEU A 19 -5.06 -14.72 38.49
CA LEU A 19 -4.49 -15.28 37.25
C LEU A 19 -5.08 -14.62 35.99
N LEU A 20 -6.36 -14.27 36.00
CA LEU A 20 -7.05 -13.56 34.90
C LEU A 20 -6.82 -12.04 34.93
N SER A 21 -6.41 -11.48 36.07
CA SER A 21 -6.17 -10.04 36.26
C SER A 21 -4.75 -9.62 35.96
N ASN A 22 -3.85 -10.52 35.55
CA ASN A 22 -2.56 -10.11 35.02
C ASN A 22 -2.80 -9.44 33.66
N PRO A 23 -2.64 -8.11 33.53
CA PRO A 23 -2.57 -7.53 32.20
C PRO A 23 -1.38 -8.20 31.51
N LEU A 24 -1.64 -8.90 30.40
CA LEU A 24 -0.57 -9.29 29.49
C LEU A 24 0.28 -8.04 29.26
N PRO A 25 1.60 -8.07 29.51
CA PRO A 25 2.42 -6.90 29.31
C PRO A 25 2.24 -6.47 27.85
N ALA A 26 1.69 -5.26 27.65
CA ALA A 26 1.50 -4.70 26.33
C ALA A 26 2.86 -4.73 25.63
N ARG A 27 2.93 -5.45 24.50
CA ARG A 27 4.21 -5.74 23.85
C ARG A 27 4.60 -4.54 23.01
N ALA A 28 5.20 -3.54 23.65
CA ALA A 28 5.80 -2.40 22.97
C ALA A 28 7.09 -2.85 22.28
N THR A 29 7.20 -2.62 20.97
CA THR A 29 8.36 -2.97 20.16
C THR A 29 8.67 -1.80 19.22
N VAL A 30 9.92 -1.35 19.23
CA VAL A 30 10.41 -0.40 18.23
C VAL A 30 10.92 -1.19 17.03
N GLN A 31 10.34 -0.97 15.86
CA GLN A 31 10.76 -1.55 14.60
C GLN A 31 11.45 -0.49 13.76
N VAL A 32 12.69 -0.76 13.33
CA VAL A 32 13.43 0.11 12.40
C VAL A 32 13.52 -0.62 11.07
N LEU A 33 12.92 -0.03 10.04
CA LEU A 33 12.94 -0.49 8.67
C LEU A 33 13.91 0.37 7.86
N SER A 34 14.69 -0.26 6.99
CA SER A 34 15.73 0.42 6.21
C SER A 34 16.03 -0.33 4.92
N VAL A 35 16.41 0.43 3.88
CA VAL A 35 16.88 -0.15 2.63
C VAL A 35 18.40 0.04 2.53
N PRO A 36 19.20 -1.04 2.45
CA PRO A 36 20.66 -0.93 2.31
C PRO A 36 21.06 -0.04 1.15
N GLY A 37 22.02 0.86 1.41
CA GLY A 37 22.55 1.82 0.44
C GLY A 37 21.83 3.18 0.40
N HIS A 38 20.72 3.36 1.13
CA HIS A 38 19.96 4.61 1.14
C HIS A 38 19.85 5.17 2.57
N PRO A 39 20.01 6.49 2.76
CA PRO A 39 20.04 7.07 4.09
C PRO A 39 18.64 7.37 4.65
N VAL A 40 17.63 6.55 4.34
CA VAL A 40 16.24 6.76 4.77
C VAL A 40 15.76 5.57 5.59
N TYR A 41 15.24 5.84 6.78
CA TYR A 41 14.83 4.84 7.76
C TYR A 41 13.41 5.15 8.26
N LEU A 42 12.57 4.13 8.31
CA LEU A 42 11.26 4.23 8.93
C LEU A 42 11.32 3.60 10.32
N VAL A 43 11.03 4.39 11.34
CA VAL A 43 10.99 3.97 12.75
C VAL A 43 9.54 3.91 13.18
N LEU A 44 9.08 2.73 13.61
CA LEU A 44 7.72 2.48 14.08
C LEU A 44 7.78 2.10 15.55
N ASP A 45 7.04 2.80 16.40
CA ASP A 45 6.71 2.33 17.74
C ASP A 45 5.40 1.54 17.67
N ILE A 46 5.46 0.26 17.99
CA ILE A 46 4.35 -0.69 17.84
C ILE A 46 3.93 -1.20 19.21
N LYS A 47 2.66 -1.01 19.57
CA LYS A 47 2.04 -1.57 20.77
C LYS A 47 0.99 -2.58 20.34
N ASP A 48 1.14 -3.82 20.79
CA ASP A 48 0.19 -4.91 20.50
C ASP A 48 -0.09 -5.11 19.00
N GLY A 49 0.94 -4.93 18.17
CA GLY A 49 0.86 -5.06 16.71
C GLY A 49 0.25 -3.87 15.98
N ILE A 50 -0.06 -2.79 16.70
CA ILE A 50 -0.62 -1.55 16.17
C ILE A 50 0.41 -0.43 16.31
N ILE A 51 0.57 0.37 15.27
CA ILE A 51 1.48 1.52 15.27
C ILE A 51 0.92 2.59 16.22
N ASP A 52 1.70 2.93 17.25
CA ASP A 52 1.43 4.03 18.17
C ASP A 52 2.00 5.34 17.61
N THR A 53 3.25 5.30 17.12
CA THR A 53 3.88 6.44 16.43
C THR A 53 4.79 5.97 15.30
N ALA A 54 4.96 6.82 14.28
CA ALA A 54 5.84 6.56 13.16
C ALA A 54 6.70 7.78 12.83
N PHE A 55 7.98 7.55 12.55
CA PHE A 55 8.93 8.58 12.17
C PHE A 55 9.76 8.17 10.96
N LEU A 56 10.01 9.12 10.07
CA LEU A 56 10.99 8.99 9.01
C LEU A 56 12.27 9.69 9.43
N ARG A 57 13.39 8.95 9.46
CA ARG A 57 14.72 9.51 9.69
C ARG A 57 15.48 9.56 8.38
N SER A 58 16.05 10.71 8.06
CA SER A 58 16.94 10.94 6.92
C SER A 58 18.06 11.92 7.30
N PRO A 59 19.00 12.24 6.39
CA PRO A 59 19.98 13.30 6.65
C PRO A 59 19.33 14.68 6.81
N ALA A 60 18.13 14.88 6.27
CA ALA A 60 17.32 16.08 6.48
C ALA A 60 16.66 16.14 7.89
N GLY A 61 16.89 15.14 8.74
CA GLY A 61 16.41 15.09 10.12
C GLY A 61 15.36 14.01 10.37
N LEU A 62 14.61 14.18 11.47
CA LEU A 62 13.55 13.27 11.91
C LEU A 62 12.19 13.94 11.68
N GLN A 63 11.31 13.27 10.93
CA GLN A 63 9.97 13.75 10.61
C GLN A 63 8.92 12.76 11.13
N LYS A 64 7.90 13.24 11.85
CA LYS A 64 6.77 12.40 12.23
C LYS A 64 5.93 12.09 10.98
N LEU A 65 5.53 10.82 10.81
CA LEU A 65 4.68 10.38 9.70
C LEU A 65 3.24 10.16 10.15
N LEU A 66 2.34 10.92 9.56
CA LEU A 66 0.90 10.72 9.66
C LEU A 66 0.35 10.32 8.29
N PRO A 67 -0.73 9.52 8.22
CA PRO A 67 -1.55 9.01 9.31
C PRO A 67 -1.33 7.50 9.56
N LEU A 68 -0.13 7.08 9.95
CA LEU A 68 0.17 5.64 10.16
C LEU A 68 -0.29 5.10 11.52
N GLU A 69 -0.56 5.98 12.48
CA GLU A 69 -1.03 5.63 13.82
C GLU A 69 -2.36 4.85 13.75
N GLY A 70 -2.47 3.78 14.53
CA GLY A 70 -3.64 2.89 14.52
C GLY A 70 -3.63 1.79 13.44
N LEU A 71 -2.64 1.78 12.53
CA LEU A 71 -2.50 0.74 11.50
C LEU A 71 -1.51 -0.36 11.91
N THR A 72 -1.56 -1.49 11.20
CA THR A 72 -0.63 -2.63 11.35
C THR A 72 0.23 -2.79 10.10
N PRO A 73 1.56 -2.97 10.21
CA PRO A 73 2.41 -3.30 9.07
C PRO A 73 1.99 -4.60 8.38
N ALA A 74 1.88 -4.58 7.05
CA ALA A 74 1.32 -5.69 6.26
C ALA A 74 2.24 -6.18 5.13
N GLY A 75 3.15 -5.36 4.62
CA GLY A 75 4.06 -5.78 3.57
C GLY A 75 5.03 -4.70 3.10
N GLU A 76 6.03 -5.14 2.33
CA GLU A 76 7.12 -4.30 1.85
C GLU A 76 7.49 -4.72 0.42
N LYS A 77 7.75 -3.73 -0.44
CA LYS A 77 8.35 -3.91 -1.78
C LYS A 77 9.44 -2.87 -1.99
N VAL A 78 10.56 -3.28 -2.57
CA VAL A 78 11.73 -2.44 -2.82
C VAL A 78 12.12 -2.56 -4.29
N TYR A 79 12.23 -1.43 -4.97
CA TYR A 79 12.77 -1.32 -6.32
C TYR A 79 14.00 -0.43 -6.27
N ARG A 80 15.09 -0.91 -6.86
CA ARG A 80 16.33 -0.15 -7.05
C ARG A 80 16.65 -0.09 -8.52
N PHE A 81 17.03 1.08 -9.00
CA PHE A 81 17.24 1.38 -10.42
C PHE A 81 18.13 2.62 -10.55
N HIS A 82 18.43 3.03 -11.78
CA HIS A 82 19.15 4.27 -12.09
C HIS A 82 18.20 5.17 -12.89
N ALA A 83 17.68 6.24 -12.28
CA ALA A 83 16.83 7.23 -12.96
C ALA A 83 17.67 8.33 -13.59
N ASP A 84 18.77 8.71 -12.94
CA ASP A 84 19.85 9.52 -13.49
C ASP A 84 21.01 8.59 -13.92
N GLU A 85 21.77 8.98 -14.94
CA GLU A 85 22.94 8.22 -15.44
C GLU A 85 24.12 8.24 -14.44
N ASP A 86 23.82 8.27 -13.15
CA ASP A 86 24.79 8.30 -12.06
C ASP A 86 25.08 6.89 -11.52
N PHE A 87 26.06 6.80 -10.62
CA PHE A 87 26.43 5.52 -9.99
C PHE A 87 25.62 5.20 -8.74
N ALA A 88 24.87 6.14 -8.19
CA ALA A 88 23.99 5.91 -7.06
C ALA A 88 22.73 5.20 -7.55
N ARG A 89 22.18 4.31 -6.72
CA ARG A 89 20.89 3.72 -7.04
C ARG A 89 19.80 4.63 -6.50
N ASP A 90 18.76 4.79 -7.29
CA ASP A 90 17.51 5.37 -6.87
C ASP A 90 16.62 4.31 -6.25
N LEU A 91 15.72 4.77 -5.38
CA LEU A 91 14.87 3.92 -4.57
C LEU A 91 13.41 4.24 -4.82
N ILE A 92 12.61 3.21 -5.06
CA ILE A 92 11.17 3.21 -4.77
C ILE A 92 10.94 2.16 -3.69
N TRP A 93 10.53 2.62 -2.51
CA TRP A 93 10.24 1.78 -1.36
C TRP A 93 8.78 1.90 -0.97
N ILE A 94 8.05 0.78 -1.04
CA ILE A 94 6.60 0.74 -0.83
C ILE A 94 6.33 -0.10 0.40
N LEU A 95 5.63 0.48 1.35
CA LEU A 95 5.25 -0.17 2.60
C LEU A 95 3.73 -0.16 2.71
N SER A 96 3.15 -1.31 3.02
CA SER A 96 1.70 -1.48 3.17
C SER A 96 1.34 -1.55 4.64
N PHE A 97 0.35 -0.76 5.04
CA PHE A 97 -0.21 -0.73 6.38
C PHE A 97 -1.71 -0.95 6.30
N THR A 98 -2.27 -1.82 7.13
CA THR A 98 -3.69 -2.19 7.09
C THR A 98 -4.38 -1.93 8.41
N GLU A 99 -5.70 -1.73 8.36
CA GLU A 99 -6.54 -1.67 9.55
C GLU A 99 -6.45 -3.00 10.34
N PRO A 100 -6.39 -2.96 11.68
CA PRO A 100 -6.32 -4.17 12.51
C PRO A 100 -7.51 -5.11 12.29
N SER A 101 -8.70 -4.53 12.09
CA SER A 101 -9.94 -5.26 11.81
C SER A 101 -10.06 -5.58 10.32
N GLY A 102 -9.79 -6.83 9.94
CA GLY A 102 -10.17 -7.37 8.63
C GLY A 102 -9.13 -7.28 7.51
N ARG A 103 -7.99 -6.60 7.71
CA ARG A 103 -6.83 -6.52 6.78
C ARG A 103 -7.17 -6.19 5.32
N SER A 104 -8.36 -5.68 5.04
CA SER A 104 -8.84 -5.44 3.68
C SER A 104 -8.61 -4.02 3.23
N LYS A 105 -8.43 -3.08 4.16
CA LYS A 105 -8.25 -1.64 3.91
C LYS A 105 -7.03 -1.11 4.65
N GLY A 106 -6.48 -0.01 4.16
CA GLY A 106 -5.31 0.62 4.74
C GLY A 106 -4.69 1.69 3.85
N ILE A 107 -3.38 1.86 4.00
CA ILE A 107 -2.59 2.87 3.29
C ILE A 107 -1.29 2.22 2.79
N GLN A 108 -0.86 2.62 1.59
CA GLN A 108 0.51 2.42 1.14
C GLN A 108 1.30 3.70 1.35
N LEU A 109 2.47 3.57 1.98
CA LEU A 109 3.49 4.60 2.06
C LEU A 109 4.52 4.34 0.96
N TRP A 110 4.71 5.33 0.09
CA TRP A 110 5.67 5.30 -1.00
C TRP A 110 6.79 6.27 -0.68
N ILE A 111 8.00 5.75 -0.49
CA ILE A 111 9.21 6.52 -0.25
C ILE A 111 10.08 6.42 -1.50
N GLY A 112 10.26 7.56 -2.16
CA GLY A 112 11.16 7.71 -3.30
C GLY A 112 12.42 8.40 -2.86
N ALA A 113 13.60 7.91 -3.19
CA ALA A 113 14.86 8.62 -2.93
C ALA A 113 15.73 8.62 -4.18
N LEU A 114 16.18 9.81 -4.58
CA LEU A 114 17.15 9.97 -5.65
C LEU A 114 18.55 10.12 -5.03
N GLY A 115 19.44 9.21 -5.41
CA GLY A 115 20.77 9.08 -4.83
C GLY A 115 21.66 10.29 -5.13
N GLY A 116 21.78 10.64 -6.41
CA GLY A 116 22.58 11.77 -6.88
C GLY A 116 22.05 13.12 -6.43
N GLU A 117 20.74 13.32 -6.54
CA GLU A 117 20.10 14.60 -6.20
C GLU A 117 19.93 14.85 -4.69
N LYS A 118 20.19 13.85 -3.83
CA LYS A 118 20.00 13.95 -2.37
C LYS A 118 18.61 14.44 -1.97
N LYS A 119 17.60 13.89 -2.64
CA LYS A 119 16.19 14.21 -2.42
C LYS A 119 15.40 12.95 -2.08
N ALA A 120 14.35 13.11 -1.29
CA ALA A 120 13.35 12.09 -1.08
C ALA A 120 11.94 12.65 -1.07
N TRP A 121 11.01 11.83 -1.54
CA TRP A 121 9.57 12.12 -1.56
C TRP A 121 8.85 11.03 -0.80
N VAL A 122 7.82 11.44 -0.07
CA VAL A 122 6.97 10.52 0.68
C VAL A 122 5.54 10.82 0.31
N ASP A 123 4.94 9.87 -0.41
CA ASP A 123 3.55 9.94 -0.85
C ASP A 123 2.77 8.81 -0.17
N ILE A 124 1.50 9.07 0.13
CA ILE A 124 0.55 8.07 0.64
C ILE A 124 -0.58 7.88 -0.35
N CYS A 125 -1.09 6.67 -0.43
CA CYS A 125 -2.25 6.34 -1.22
C CYS A 125 -3.10 5.26 -0.54
N PRO A 126 -4.41 5.22 -0.78
CA PRO A 126 -5.28 4.24 -0.16
C PRO A 126 -4.98 2.84 -0.69
N LEU A 127 -5.04 1.87 0.21
CA LEU A 127 -4.89 0.46 -0.05
C LEU A 127 -6.20 -0.24 0.26
N GLU A 128 -6.69 -1.03 -0.68
CA GLU A 128 -7.79 -1.95 -0.44
C GLU A 128 -7.52 -3.23 -1.22
N ARG A 129 -7.94 -4.38 -0.67
CA ARG A 129 -7.88 -5.64 -1.41
C ARG A 129 -8.78 -5.56 -2.62
N THR A 130 -8.24 -5.86 -3.79
CA THR A 130 -8.95 -5.84 -5.07
C THR A 130 -9.04 -7.23 -5.67
N TYR A 131 -9.79 -7.39 -6.77
CA TYR A 131 -9.87 -8.69 -7.42
C TYR A 131 -8.52 -9.11 -8.05
N TRP A 132 -7.62 -8.14 -8.30
CA TRP A 132 -6.24 -8.44 -8.71
C TRP A 132 -5.51 -9.35 -7.70
N ASP A 133 -5.76 -9.18 -6.40
CA ASP A 133 -5.12 -10.01 -5.36
C ASP A 133 -5.60 -11.46 -5.35
N ALA A 134 -6.70 -11.78 -6.04
CA ALA A 134 -7.22 -13.13 -6.18
C ALA A 134 -6.69 -13.85 -7.44
N ILE A 135 -6.04 -13.12 -8.35
CA ILE A 135 -5.58 -13.66 -9.62
C ILE A 135 -4.07 -13.93 -9.53
N PRO A 136 -3.61 -15.15 -9.83
CA PRO A 136 -2.19 -15.45 -9.89
C PRO A 136 -1.62 -14.94 -11.23
N PHE A 137 -1.27 -13.65 -11.29
CA PHE A 137 -0.62 -13.07 -12.45
C PHE A 137 0.76 -12.51 -12.09
N LYS A 138 1.64 -12.48 -13.09
CA LYS A 138 2.95 -11.84 -13.00
C LYS A 138 3.09 -10.91 -14.20
N LEU A 139 3.46 -9.66 -13.92
CA LEU A 139 3.74 -8.67 -14.94
C LEU A 139 5.25 -8.50 -15.09
N ASN A 140 5.71 -8.41 -16.33
CA ASN A 140 7.04 -7.94 -16.63
C ASN A 140 7.02 -6.41 -16.59
N LEU A 141 7.71 -5.83 -15.63
CA LEU A 141 7.78 -4.38 -15.42
C LEU A 141 9.10 -3.84 -15.99
N PRO A 142 9.07 -2.70 -16.71
CA PRO A 142 10.28 -1.96 -17.01
C PRO A 142 11.02 -1.57 -15.74
N GLU A 143 12.32 -1.35 -15.87
CA GLU A 143 13.14 -0.80 -14.78
C GLU A 143 12.61 0.57 -14.34
N GLY A 144 12.65 0.85 -13.02
CA GLY A 144 12.16 2.10 -12.45
C GLY A 144 10.63 2.27 -12.47
N VAL A 145 9.86 1.25 -12.91
CA VAL A 145 8.39 1.26 -12.91
C VAL A 145 7.84 0.34 -11.82
N ALA A 146 7.01 0.90 -10.95
CA ALA A 146 6.24 0.19 -9.95
C ALA A 146 4.74 0.32 -10.24
N LEU A 147 3.94 -0.57 -9.65
CA LEU A 147 2.49 -0.57 -9.83
C LEU A 147 1.77 -0.06 -8.59
N TYR A 148 0.77 0.78 -8.82
CA TYR A 148 -0.25 1.11 -7.84
C TYR A 148 -1.61 0.61 -8.33
N ILE A 149 -2.21 -0.29 -7.58
CA ILE A 149 -3.55 -0.80 -7.85
C ILE A 149 -4.53 0.05 -7.07
N SER A 150 -5.43 0.77 -7.76
CA SER A 150 -6.42 1.60 -7.09
C SER A 150 -7.46 0.75 -6.36
N PRO A 151 -7.90 1.14 -5.15
CA PRO A 151 -9.04 0.53 -4.47
C PRO A 151 -10.34 0.54 -5.27
N SER A 152 -10.51 1.50 -6.19
CA SER A 152 -11.73 1.72 -6.94
C SER A 152 -11.49 1.80 -8.45
N LEU A 153 -12.53 1.44 -9.20
CA LEU A 153 -12.59 1.77 -10.62
C LEU A 153 -12.80 3.27 -10.81
N PRO A 154 -12.25 3.85 -11.89
CA PRO A 154 -12.66 5.14 -12.38
C PRO A 154 -14.19 5.20 -12.52
N GLN A 155 -14.77 6.35 -12.20
CA GLN A 155 -16.20 6.55 -12.41
C GLN A 155 -16.48 6.65 -13.91
N TYR A 156 -16.84 5.51 -14.51
CA TYR A 156 -17.37 5.46 -15.87
C TYR A 156 -18.84 5.89 -15.88
N GLU A 157 -19.28 6.48 -16.99
CA GLU A 157 -20.67 6.86 -17.19
C GLU A 157 -21.57 5.60 -17.21
N ASP A 158 -22.79 5.73 -16.69
CA ASP A 158 -23.79 4.65 -16.62
C ASP A 158 -23.41 3.41 -15.81
N LEU A 159 -22.39 3.50 -14.94
CA LEU A 159 -22.02 2.41 -14.04
C LEU A 159 -22.08 2.84 -12.57
N PRO A 160 -22.52 1.94 -11.66
CA PRO A 160 -22.41 2.19 -10.23
C PRO A 160 -20.95 2.33 -9.82
N ARG A 161 -20.69 2.91 -8.65
CA ARG A 161 -19.34 2.88 -8.06
C ARG A 161 -18.96 1.44 -7.73
N LEU A 162 -17.88 0.98 -8.34
CA LEU A 162 -17.33 -0.37 -8.14
C LEU A 162 -15.94 -0.26 -7.51
N SER A 163 -15.71 -1.03 -6.46
CA SER A 163 -14.46 -1.03 -5.69
C SER A 163 -14.22 -2.37 -4.98
N GLY A 164 -13.02 -2.51 -4.44
CA GLY A 164 -12.63 -3.63 -3.59
C GLY A 164 -12.50 -4.96 -4.31
N ASN A 165 -12.62 -6.06 -3.56
CA ASN A 165 -12.22 -7.39 -3.99
C ASN A 165 -13.16 -8.09 -5.00
N SER A 166 -14.25 -7.42 -5.38
CA SER A 166 -15.29 -8.00 -6.24
C SER A 166 -15.12 -7.67 -7.72
N VAL A 167 -14.16 -6.80 -8.05
CA VAL A 167 -13.97 -6.24 -9.40
C VAL A 167 -12.49 -5.98 -9.67
N LEU A 168 -12.05 -6.13 -10.92
CA LEU A 168 -10.78 -5.55 -11.36
C LEU A 168 -10.87 -4.03 -11.31
N THR A 169 -9.85 -3.40 -10.74
CA THR A 169 -9.75 -1.94 -10.63
C THR A 169 -8.64 -1.40 -11.54
N PHE A 170 -8.51 -0.09 -11.62
CA PHE A 170 -7.49 0.52 -12.46
C PHE A 170 -6.10 0.39 -11.82
N VAL A 171 -5.11 0.07 -12.66
CA VAL A 171 -3.70 -0.09 -12.26
C VAL A 171 -2.90 1.05 -12.88
N TYR A 172 -2.23 1.82 -12.03
CA TYR A 172 -1.32 2.88 -12.44
C TYR A 172 0.12 2.37 -12.46
N THR A 173 0.85 2.74 -13.49
CA THR A 173 2.31 2.58 -13.60
C THR A 173 2.97 3.86 -13.10
N ILE A 174 3.74 3.75 -12.03
CA ILE A 174 4.36 4.85 -11.32
C ILE A 174 5.88 4.75 -11.44
N SER A 175 6.52 5.88 -11.69
CA SER A 175 7.97 6.00 -11.61
C SER A 175 8.34 7.22 -10.77
N LEU A 176 9.57 7.23 -10.27
CA LEU A 176 10.14 8.36 -9.55
C LEU A 176 10.87 9.25 -10.55
N THR A 177 10.59 10.54 -10.53
CA THR A 177 11.32 11.55 -11.30
C THR A 177 11.96 12.58 -10.36
N SER A 178 12.73 13.52 -10.88
CA SER A 178 13.29 14.65 -10.13
C SER A 178 12.23 15.55 -9.46
N GLY A 179 10.95 15.42 -9.85
CA GLY A 179 9.80 16.06 -9.21
C GLY A 179 9.03 15.17 -8.23
N GLY A 180 9.54 13.97 -7.94
CA GLY A 180 8.89 12.92 -7.15
C GLY A 180 8.08 11.94 -7.99
N PHE A 181 7.21 11.17 -7.35
CA PHE A 181 6.42 10.14 -8.03
C PHE A 181 5.47 10.71 -9.08
N ARG A 182 5.43 10.05 -10.23
CA ARG A 182 4.51 10.39 -11.32
C ARG A 182 3.97 9.14 -12.00
N PHE A 183 2.77 9.28 -12.52
CA PHE A 183 2.27 8.38 -13.54
C PHE A 183 3.17 8.44 -14.77
N VAL A 184 3.59 7.28 -15.25
CA VAL A 184 4.32 7.14 -16.52
C VAL A 184 3.63 6.10 -17.38
N PRO A 185 3.32 6.37 -18.66
CA PRO A 185 2.82 5.34 -19.55
C PRO A 185 3.87 4.23 -19.72
N ALA A 186 3.51 2.99 -19.44
CA ALA A 186 4.36 1.82 -19.71
C ALA A 186 3.62 0.88 -20.68
N PRO A 187 3.72 1.11 -22.00
CA PRO A 187 2.95 0.42 -23.02
C PRO A 187 2.90 -1.11 -22.86
N GLU A 188 4.06 -1.74 -22.64
CA GLU A 188 4.17 -3.19 -22.51
C GLU A 188 3.50 -3.75 -21.25
N VAL A 189 3.41 -2.95 -20.18
CA VAL A 189 2.66 -3.34 -18.97
C VAL A 189 1.15 -3.30 -19.27
N TYR A 190 0.68 -2.26 -19.96
CA TYR A 190 -0.73 -2.13 -20.29
C TYR A 190 -1.21 -3.18 -21.30
N LYS A 191 -0.36 -3.62 -22.24
CA LYS A 191 -0.67 -4.78 -23.10
C LYS A 191 -0.92 -6.06 -22.27
N GLN A 192 -0.11 -6.29 -21.23
CA GLN A 192 -0.28 -7.44 -20.34
C GLN A 192 -1.55 -7.31 -19.50
N LEU A 193 -1.80 -6.13 -18.90
CA LEU A 193 -3.01 -5.84 -18.13
C LEU A 193 -4.29 -5.98 -18.95
N GLN A 194 -4.28 -5.51 -20.20
CA GLN A 194 -5.39 -5.66 -21.13
C GLN A 194 -5.74 -7.14 -21.35
N ARG A 195 -4.73 -7.98 -21.66
CA ARG A 195 -4.93 -9.43 -21.86
C ARG A 195 -5.50 -10.12 -20.62
N ILE A 196 -5.02 -9.77 -19.43
CA ILE A 196 -5.56 -10.33 -18.18
C ILE A 196 -7.02 -9.91 -18.00
N THR A 197 -7.33 -8.63 -18.27
CA THR A 197 -8.70 -8.10 -18.16
C THR A 197 -9.63 -8.78 -19.16
N GLU A 198 -9.18 -9.06 -20.38
CA GLU A 198 -9.93 -9.80 -21.41
C GLU A 198 -10.28 -11.23 -20.95
N ILE A 199 -9.33 -11.93 -20.33
CA ILE A 199 -9.58 -13.27 -19.76
C ILE A 199 -10.65 -13.21 -18.67
N VAL A 200 -10.57 -12.23 -17.75
CA VAL A 200 -11.56 -12.06 -16.68
C VAL A 200 -12.93 -11.68 -17.25
N TRP A 201 -12.96 -10.79 -18.24
CA TRP A 201 -14.19 -10.41 -18.94
C TRP A 201 -14.87 -11.62 -19.61
N GLY A 202 -14.09 -12.52 -20.23
CA GLY A 202 -14.62 -13.73 -20.87
C GLY A 202 -15.33 -14.67 -19.89
N GLY A 203 -14.89 -14.70 -18.63
CA GLY A 203 -15.50 -15.49 -17.55
C GLY A 203 -16.61 -14.79 -16.78
N GLU A 204 -16.83 -13.48 -16.98
CA GLU A 204 -17.81 -12.71 -16.21
C GLU A 204 -19.24 -12.93 -16.71
N THR A 205 -20.20 -13.02 -15.79
CA THR A 205 -21.62 -13.26 -16.11
C THR A 205 -22.49 -12.05 -15.84
N LEU A 206 -22.06 -11.16 -14.94
CA LEU A 206 -22.82 -9.98 -14.55
C LEU A 206 -22.65 -8.86 -15.59
N PRO A 207 -23.74 -8.38 -16.24
CA PRO A 207 -23.64 -7.41 -17.34
C PRO A 207 -22.93 -6.11 -16.97
N TYR A 208 -23.19 -5.58 -15.78
CA TYR A 208 -22.57 -4.33 -15.34
C TYR A 208 -21.06 -4.46 -15.07
N LYS A 209 -20.59 -5.65 -14.64
CA LYS A 209 -19.16 -5.92 -14.48
C LYS A 209 -18.47 -6.14 -15.82
N LYS A 210 -19.14 -6.82 -16.76
CA LYS A 210 -18.66 -6.93 -18.14
C LYS A 210 -18.44 -5.57 -18.78
N LYS A 211 -19.43 -4.67 -18.69
CA LYS A 211 -19.29 -3.30 -19.18
C LYS A 211 -18.16 -2.53 -18.47
N ALA A 212 -17.99 -2.72 -17.17
CA ALA A 212 -16.88 -2.12 -16.44
C ALA A 212 -15.51 -2.62 -16.92
N TYR A 213 -15.38 -3.91 -17.22
CA TYR A 213 -14.16 -4.48 -17.78
C TYR A 213 -13.92 -4.07 -19.23
N GLU A 214 -14.97 -3.86 -20.03
CA GLU A 214 -14.85 -3.26 -21.38
C GLU A 214 -14.20 -1.87 -21.30
N HIS A 215 -14.70 -1.00 -20.43
CA HIS A 215 -14.08 0.31 -20.21
C HIS A 215 -12.63 0.19 -19.72
N LEU A 216 -12.35 -0.76 -18.82
CA LEU A 216 -10.98 -0.97 -18.32
C LEU A 216 -10.04 -1.50 -19.42
N MET A 217 -10.53 -2.39 -20.29
CA MET A 217 -9.79 -2.89 -21.45
C MET A 217 -9.51 -1.77 -22.44
N ASP A 218 -10.48 -0.91 -22.74
CA ASP A 218 -10.30 0.24 -23.64
C ASP A 218 -9.29 1.24 -23.08
N GLU A 219 -9.33 1.52 -21.77
CA GLU A 219 -8.32 2.33 -21.09
C GLU A 219 -6.93 1.73 -21.26
N PHE A 220 -6.74 0.45 -20.92
CA PHE A 220 -5.46 -0.22 -21.05
C PHE A 220 -5.00 -0.31 -22.50
N ALA A 221 -5.91 -0.53 -23.46
CA ALA A 221 -5.60 -0.51 -24.88
C ALA A 221 -5.03 0.84 -25.32
N ARG A 222 -5.67 1.96 -24.94
CA ARG A 222 -5.14 3.30 -25.26
C ARG A 222 -3.78 3.57 -24.61
N LEU A 223 -3.61 3.21 -23.34
CA LEU A 223 -2.34 3.36 -22.63
C LEU A 223 -1.24 2.47 -23.22
N SER A 224 -1.61 1.31 -23.77
CA SER A 224 -0.70 0.42 -24.50
C SER A 224 -0.18 1.03 -25.81
N LEU A 225 -0.85 2.06 -26.33
CA LEU A 225 -0.43 2.85 -27.49
C LEU A 225 0.31 4.14 -27.09
N GLY A 226 0.59 4.34 -25.79
CA GLY A 226 1.25 5.54 -25.27
C GLY A 226 0.33 6.75 -25.10
N SER A 227 -0.99 6.54 -25.13
CA SER A 227 -1.95 7.63 -24.86
C SER A 227 -1.91 8.08 -23.40
N ASN A 228 -2.50 9.25 -23.13
CA ASN A 228 -2.74 9.71 -21.76
C ASN A 228 -3.92 8.95 -21.11
N PRO A 229 -3.94 8.83 -19.76
CA PRO A 229 -5.08 8.28 -19.04
C PRO A 229 -6.30 9.17 -19.22
N SER A 230 -7.52 8.59 -19.16
CA SER A 230 -8.73 9.41 -19.20
C SER A 230 -8.85 10.35 -18.02
N THR A 231 -9.70 11.37 -18.18
CA THR A 231 -10.10 12.26 -17.08
C THR A 231 -10.68 11.48 -15.90
N ALA A 232 -11.43 10.40 -16.14
CA ALA A 232 -11.96 9.54 -15.07
C ALA A 232 -10.83 8.86 -14.30
N ALA A 233 -9.84 8.29 -15.01
CA ALA A 233 -8.66 7.69 -14.39
C ALA A 233 -7.81 8.71 -13.64
N ILE A 234 -7.64 9.92 -14.16
CA ILE A 234 -6.93 11.01 -13.46
C ILE A 234 -7.66 11.39 -12.16
N ARG A 235 -8.98 11.54 -12.20
CA ARG A 235 -9.78 11.88 -11.00
C ARG A 235 -9.79 10.76 -9.95
N ASN A 236 -9.62 9.51 -10.36
CA ASN A 236 -9.53 8.35 -9.47
C ASN A 236 -8.13 8.21 -8.83
N PHE A 237 -7.14 9.01 -9.24
CA PHE A 237 -5.79 8.94 -8.70
C PHE A 237 -5.73 9.63 -7.33
N ALA A 238 -5.72 8.83 -6.26
CA ALA A 238 -5.84 9.29 -4.87
C ALA A 238 -4.48 9.29 -4.14
N TRP A 239 -3.47 9.92 -4.72
CA TRP A 239 -2.15 10.08 -4.09
C TRP A 239 -2.03 11.42 -3.40
N ASN A 240 -1.42 11.43 -2.22
CA ASN A 240 -1.13 12.64 -1.48
C ASN A 240 0.33 12.68 -1.04
N ARG A 241 1.04 13.76 -1.40
CA ARG A 241 2.39 14.00 -0.93
C ARG A 241 2.36 14.51 0.51
N ILE A 242 3.03 13.80 1.41
CA ILE A 242 3.09 14.18 2.82
C ILE A 242 4.45 14.74 3.21
N LEU A 243 5.54 14.37 2.53
CA LEU A 243 6.85 14.97 2.76
C LEU A 243 7.64 15.14 1.45
N TYR A 244 8.45 16.19 1.45
CA TYR A 244 9.59 16.38 0.56
C TYR A 244 10.81 16.65 1.43
N LEU A 245 11.89 15.94 1.17
CA LEU A 245 13.14 16.01 1.90
C LEU A 245 14.27 16.33 0.94
N GLN A 246 15.15 17.23 1.34
CA GLN A 246 16.36 17.57 0.62
C GLN A 246 17.49 17.77 1.63
N TRP A 247 18.69 17.31 1.30
CA TRP A 247 19.85 17.43 2.18
C TRP A 247 21.12 17.73 1.38
N GLU A 248 22.14 18.21 2.11
CA GLU A 248 23.43 18.65 1.55
C GLU A 248 24.44 17.53 1.32
#